data_AF-U2PW87-F1
#
_entry.id   AF-U2PW87-F1
#
_cell.length_a   1.000
_cell.length_b   1.000
_cell.length_c   1.000
_cell.angle_alpha   90.00
_cell.angle_beta   90.00
_cell.angle_gamma   90.00
#
_symmetry.space_group_name_H-M   'P 1'
#
loop_
_entity.id
_entity.type
_entity.pdbx_description
1 polymer ?
#
loop_
_entity_poly.entity_id
_entity_poly.type
_entity_poly.pdbx_seq_one_letter_code
_entity_poly.pdbx_strand_id
1 'polypeptide(L)'
;MFNKNNFKEILIKALGDRTKTQYADESGVNRTYISKYLNEKLDNPPTPDILKRLSQYAHNGVTYEDFMIAAGHISELNLSEDTNEYTIALHNTDGYDADLPPEAKEELKEYIKYLKHKYKKD
;
A
#
# COMPACT_ATOMS: atom_id res chain seq x y z
N MET A 1 3.20 -12.02 -8.80
CA MET A 1 3.23 -12.03 -10.28
C MET A 1 2.25 -10.98 -10.77
N PHE A 2 2.61 -10.20 -11.78
CA PHE A 2 1.74 -9.15 -12.31
C PHE A 2 0.51 -9.73 -13.01
N ASN A 3 -0.69 -9.34 -12.57
CA ASN A 3 -1.95 -9.73 -13.19
C ASN A 3 -2.53 -8.54 -13.97
N LYS A 4 -2.38 -8.58 -15.31
CA LYS A 4 -2.84 -7.50 -16.20
C LYS A 4 -4.33 -7.21 -16.09
N ASN A 5 -5.14 -8.25 -15.94
CA ASN A 5 -6.60 -8.11 -15.86
C ASN A 5 -6.98 -7.38 -14.58
N ASN A 6 -6.44 -7.80 -13.44
CA ASN A 6 -6.67 -7.11 -12.15
C ASN A 6 -6.19 -5.65 -12.21
N PHE A 7 -5.02 -5.41 -12.78
CA PHE A 7 -4.50 -4.05 -12.92
C PHE A 7 -5.39 -3.15 -13.78
N LYS A 8 -5.90 -3.67 -14.89
CA LYS A 8 -6.85 -2.97 -15.75
C LYS A 8 -8.15 -2.64 -15.01
N GLU A 9 -8.71 -3.58 -14.24
CA GLU A 9 -9.93 -3.33 -13.46
C GLU A 9 -9.73 -2.23 -12.42
N ILE A 10 -8.62 -2.26 -11.67
CA ILE A 10 -8.25 -1.19 -10.75
C ILE A 10 -8.07 0.14 -11.48
N LEU A 11 -7.43 0.12 -12.66
CA LEU A 11 -7.22 1.32 -13.45
C LEU A 11 -8.52 1.91 -14.01
N ILE A 12 -9.51 1.08 -14.39
CA ILE A 12 -10.85 1.51 -14.80
C ILE A 12 -11.59 2.14 -13.61
N LYS A 13 -11.54 1.50 -12.44
CA LYS A 13 -12.14 2.06 -11.21
C LYS A 13 -11.52 3.41 -10.86
N ALA A 14 -10.19 3.51 -10.92
CA ALA A 14 -9.47 4.74 -10.65
C ALA A 14 -9.80 5.85 -11.66
N LEU A 15 -10.04 5.49 -12.93
CA LEU A 15 -10.46 6.43 -13.97
C LEU A 15 -11.81 7.09 -13.61
N GLY A 16 -12.77 6.28 -13.17
CA GLY A 16 -14.15 6.72 -12.93
C GLY A 16 -14.80 7.23 -14.22
N ASP A 17 -15.51 8.35 -14.12
CA ASP A 17 -16.22 8.95 -15.27
C ASP A 17 -15.31 9.79 -16.19
N ARG A 18 -14.02 9.92 -15.85
CA ARG A 18 -13.07 10.73 -16.63
C ARG A 18 -12.64 10.02 -17.91
N THR A 19 -12.25 10.81 -18.89
CA THR A 19 -11.54 10.31 -20.06
C THR A 19 -10.09 9.94 -19.72
N LYS A 20 -9.49 9.05 -20.51
CA LYS A 20 -8.05 8.70 -20.40
C LYS A 20 -7.14 9.93 -20.52
N THR A 21 -7.59 10.97 -21.22
CA THR A 21 -6.83 12.22 -21.39
C THR A 21 -6.86 13.03 -20.11
N GLN A 22 -8.04 13.29 -19.53
CA GLN A 22 -8.16 14.01 -18.25
C GLN A 22 -7.33 13.35 -17.15
N TYR A 23 -7.45 12.02 -17.02
CA TYR A 23 -6.70 11.31 -15.98
C TYR A 23 -5.18 11.31 -16.22
N ALA A 24 -4.75 11.30 -17.48
CA ALA A 24 -3.34 11.45 -17.84
C ALA A 24 -2.80 12.85 -17.49
N ASP A 25 -3.59 13.89 -17.74
CA ASP A 25 -3.21 15.27 -17.46
C ASP A 25 -3.11 15.52 -15.93
N GLU A 26 -4.07 15.01 -15.16
CA GLU A 26 -4.11 15.15 -13.69
C GLU A 26 -2.99 14.37 -13.00
N SER A 27 -2.80 13.09 -13.35
CA SER A 27 -1.72 12.27 -12.80
C SER A 27 -0.33 12.64 -13.37
N GLY A 28 -0.31 13.38 -14.48
CA GLY A 28 0.87 13.62 -15.33
C GLY A 28 1.45 12.34 -15.96
N VAL A 29 0.75 11.21 -15.91
CA VAL A 29 1.20 9.95 -16.51
C VAL A 29 0.79 9.95 -17.98
N ASN A 30 1.71 9.56 -18.86
CA ASN A 30 1.47 9.62 -20.30
C ASN A 30 0.18 8.87 -20.70
N ARG A 31 -0.73 9.54 -21.42
CA ARG A 31 -2.00 8.96 -21.91
C ARG A 31 -1.82 7.65 -22.68
N THR A 32 -0.80 7.55 -23.53
CA THR A 32 -0.49 6.34 -24.29
C THR A 32 -0.08 5.20 -23.36
N TYR A 33 0.64 5.52 -22.27
CA TYR A 33 1.03 4.55 -21.25
C TYR A 33 -0.20 3.99 -20.52
N ILE A 34 -1.12 4.86 -20.07
CA ILE A 34 -2.41 4.45 -19.48
C ILE A 34 -3.21 3.60 -20.46
N SER A 35 -3.29 4.03 -21.73
CA SER A 35 -4.01 3.28 -22.77
C SER A 35 -3.41 1.90 -23.02
N LYS A 36 -2.08 1.74 -22.96
CA LYS A 36 -1.44 0.43 -23.12
C LYS A 36 -1.84 -0.54 -22.00
N TYR A 37 -1.92 -0.10 -20.75
CA TYR A 37 -2.38 -0.95 -19.63
C TYR A 37 -3.87 -1.28 -19.73
N LEU A 38 -4.72 -0.31 -20.08
CA LEU A 38 -6.15 -0.56 -20.27
C LEU A 38 -6.44 -1.56 -21.40
N ASN A 39 -5.52 -1.70 -22.36
CA ASN A 39 -5.61 -2.66 -23.45
C ASN A 39 -4.69 -3.88 -23.25
N GLU A 40 -4.14 -4.09 -22.04
CA GLU A 40 -3.30 -5.25 -21.68
C GLU A 40 -2.04 -5.45 -22.55
N LYS A 41 -1.58 -4.39 -23.23
CA LYS A 41 -0.45 -4.41 -24.17
C LYS A 41 0.94 -4.45 -23.50
N LEU A 42 1.00 -4.33 -22.18
CA LEU A 42 2.25 -4.35 -21.41
C LEU A 42 2.27 -5.55 -20.47
N ASP A 43 3.35 -6.33 -20.55
CA ASP A 43 3.62 -7.49 -19.69
C ASP A 43 4.30 -7.11 -18.37
N ASN A 44 4.88 -5.91 -18.30
CA ASN A 44 5.58 -5.44 -17.12
C ASN A 44 4.69 -4.50 -16.30
N PRO A 45 4.67 -4.63 -14.97
CA PRO A 45 3.95 -3.70 -14.11
C PRO A 45 4.57 -2.29 -14.17
N PRO A 46 3.80 -1.23 -13.90
CA PRO A 46 4.36 0.10 -13.71
C PRO A 46 5.27 0.14 -12.47
N THR A 47 6.16 1.13 -12.42
CA THR A 47 6.99 1.36 -11.23
C THR A 47 6.16 1.91 -10.07
N PRO A 48 6.58 1.69 -8.81
CA PRO A 48 5.91 2.24 -7.62
C PRO A 48 5.66 3.76 -7.69
N ASP A 49 6.60 4.52 -8.24
CA ASP A 49 6.44 5.98 -8.45
C ASP A 49 5.25 6.31 -9.37
N ILE A 50 5.10 5.59 -10.49
CA ILE A 50 3.96 5.79 -11.39
C ILE A 50 2.65 5.39 -10.72
N LEU A 51 2.64 4.30 -9.96
CA LEU A 51 1.47 3.86 -9.21
C LEU A 51 1.03 4.90 -8.18
N LYS A 52 1.96 5.54 -7.48
CA LYS A 52 1.70 6.62 -6.53
C LYS A 52 1.05 7.83 -7.20
N ARG A 53 1.52 8.20 -8.39
CA ARG A 53 0.96 9.31 -9.15
C ARG A 53 -0.45 9.03 -9.66
N LEU A 54 -0.72 7.79 -10.07
CA LEU A 54 -2.06 7.35 -10.45
C LEU A 54 -3.01 7.38 -9.24
N SER A 55 -2.58 6.84 -8.09
CA SER A 55 -3.43 6.76 -6.89
C SER A 55 -3.82 8.12 -6.31
N GLN A 56 -2.93 9.12 -6.38
CA GLN A 56 -3.22 10.49 -5.90
C GLN A 56 -4.44 11.13 -6.55
N TYR A 57 -4.73 10.77 -7.80
CA TYR A 57 -5.86 11.29 -8.56
C TYR A 57 -6.88 10.20 -8.86
N ALA A 58 -6.85 9.07 -8.16
CA ALA A 58 -7.76 7.97 -8.42
C ALA A 58 -9.17 8.27 -7.86
N HIS A 59 -10.19 7.82 -8.57
CA HIS A 59 -11.58 7.89 -8.14
C HIS A 59 -12.03 6.55 -7.53
N ASN A 60 -13.24 6.54 -6.94
CA ASN A 60 -13.91 5.35 -6.42
C ASN A 60 -13.15 4.63 -5.30
N GLY A 61 -12.40 5.39 -4.49
CA GLY A 61 -11.69 4.87 -3.32
C GLY A 61 -10.49 3.98 -3.65
N VAL A 62 -10.00 3.99 -4.89
CA VAL A 62 -8.79 3.25 -5.25
C VAL A 62 -7.57 3.87 -4.59
N THR A 63 -6.86 3.05 -3.83
CA THR A 63 -5.68 3.45 -3.05
C THR A 63 -4.38 3.11 -3.77
N TYR A 64 -3.25 3.55 -3.20
CA TYR A 64 -1.93 3.17 -3.71
C TYR A 64 -1.68 1.67 -3.53
N GLU A 65 -2.17 1.13 -2.41
CA GLU A 65 -2.08 -0.27 -2.03
C GLU A 65 -2.80 -1.15 -3.06
N ASP A 66 -4.01 -0.77 -3.48
CA ASP A 66 -4.76 -1.48 -4.54
C ASP A 66 -3.96 -1.58 -5.83
N PHE A 67 -3.30 -0.49 -6.23
CA PHE A 67 -2.43 -0.46 -7.40
C PHE A 67 -1.19 -1.35 -7.22
N MET A 68 -0.58 -1.34 -6.03
CA MET A 68 0.60 -2.14 -5.72
C MET A 68 0.30 -3.64 -5.70
N ILE A 69 -0.85 -4.04 -5.14
CA ILE A 69 -1.34 -5.43 -5.15
C ILE A 69 -1.61 -5.87 -6.58
N ALA A 70 -2.34 -5.07 -7.36
CA ALA A 70 -2.69 -5.40 -8.74
C ALA A 70 -1.46 -5.43 -9.66
N ALA A 71 -0.48 -4.57 -9.41
CA ALA A 71 0.82 -4.59 -10.07
C ALA A 71 1.70 -5.79 -9.65
N GLY A 72 1.34 -6.47 -8.55
CA GLY A 72 2.08 -7.62 -8.02
C GLY A 72 3.36 -7.25 -7.29
N HIS A 73 3.47 -6.00 -6.81
CA HIS A 73 4.59 -5.53 -5.98
C HIS A 73 4.45 -5.96 -4.52
N ILE A 74 3.22 -6.13 -4.03
CA ILE A 74 2.91 -6.63 -2.68
C ILE A 74 1.84 -7.74 -2.78
N SER A 75 1.84 -8.67 -1.84
CA SER A 75 0.78 -9.67 -1.70
C SER A 75 -0.33 -9.13 -0.79
N GLU A 76 -1.59 -9.53 -1.07
CA GLU A 76 -2.73 -9.20 -0.20
C GLU A 76 -2.57 -9.76 1.22
N LEU A 77 -1.83 -10.87 1.35
CA LEU A 77 -1.48 -11.48 2.64
C LEU A 77 -0.62 -10.56 3.53
N ASN A 78 0.21 -9.68 2.93
CA ASN A 78 0.97 -8.68 3.67
C ASN A 78 0.08 -7.56 4.24
N LEU A 79 -1.17 -7.41 3.77
CA LEU A 79 -2.12 -6.45 4.36
C LEU A 79 -2.94 -7.08 5.51
N SER A 80 -3.11 -8.40 5.50
CA SER A 80 -3.83 -9.12 6.57
C SER A 80 -3.03 -9.36 7.85
N GLU A 81 -1.72 -9.13 7.84
CA GLU A 81 -0.92 -9.15 9.08
C GLU A 81 -0.95 -7.81 9.87
N ASP A 82 -1.56 -6.75 9.29
CA ASP A 82 -1.76 -5.45 9.94
C ASP A 82 -3.25 -5.09 10.08
N THR A 83 -4.05 -6.02 10.61
CA THR A 83 -5.21 -5.66 11.44
C THR A 83 -4.86 -5.74 12.92
N ASN A 84 -3.63 -5.34 13.26
CA ASN A 84 -3.33 -4.85 14.59
C ASN A 84 -3.60 -3.34 14.55
N GLU A 85 -4.48 -2.86 15.41
CA GLU A 85 -4.75 -1.42 15.66
C GLU A 85 -3.53 -0.65 16.21
N TYR A 86 -2.31 -1.08 15.87
CA TYR A 86 -1.05 -0.43 16.20
C TYR A 86 -0.37 0.01 14.90
N THR A 87 -0.98 0.92 14.15
CA THR A 87 -0.27 1.74 13.15
C THR A 87 0.64 2.73 13.88
N ILE A 88 1.65 2.18 14.54
CA ILE A 88 2.72 2.88 15.23
C ILE A 88 3.95 2.67 14.36
N ALA A 89 4.13 3.59 13.40
CA ALA A 89 5.37 3.94 12.72
C ALA A 89 6.57 3.01 12.94
N LEU A 90 6.61 1.84 12.26
CA LEU A 90 7.70 0.87 12.39
C LEU A 90 8.94 1.22 11.52
N HIS A 91 9.10 2.48 11.11
CA HIS A 91 10.26 2.95 10.35
C HIS A 91 10.77 4.33 10.81
N ASN A 92 10.51 4.73 12.06
CA ASN A 92 11.35 5.73 12.72
C ASN A 92 12.20 5.01 13.77
N THR A 93 13.51 5.11 13.62
CA THR A 93 14.51 4.61 14.57
C THR A 93 14.46 5.31 15.94
N ASP A 94 13.53 6.25 16.11
CA ASP A 94 13.24 6.98 17.35
C ASP A 94 11.85 6.55 17.84
N GLY A 95 11.81 5.52 18.68
CA GLY A 95 10.58 4.87 19.15
C GLY A 95 9.75 5.71 20.14
N TYR A 96 8.54 5.22 20.43
CA TYR A 96 7.57 5.75 21.42
C TYR A 96 8.10 5.77 22.87
N ASP A 97 9.30 5.23 23.06
CA ASP A 97 10.01 5.15 24.30
C ASP A 97 11.13 6.19 24.41
N ALA A 98 11.47 6.97 23.37
CA ALA A 98 12.62 7.87 23.41
C ALA A 98 12.64 8.78 24.66
N ASP A 99 11.47 9.34 25.01
CA ASP A 99 11.27 10.25 26.15
C ASP A 99 10.82 9.56 27.45
N LEU A 100 10.69 8.23 27.46
CA LEU A 100 10.32 7.51 28.68
C LEU A 100 11.50 7.40 29.65
N PRO A 101 11.26 7.58 30.96
CA PRO A 101 12.29 7.32 31.96
C PRO A 101 12.74 5.85 31.88
N PRO A 102 14.00 5.56 32.24
CA PRO A 102 14.57 4.20 32.16
C PRO A 102 13.71 3.14 32.85
N GLU A 103 13.10 3.49 33.99
CA GLU A 103 12.22 2.62 34.78
C GLU A 103 10.98 2.20 33.98
N ALA A 104 10.31 3.15 33.33
CA ALA A 104 9.13 2.87 32.50
C ALA A 104 9.47 2.01 31.27
N LYS A 105 10.68 2.16 30.70
CA LYS A 105 11.16 1.32 29.60
C LYS A 105 11.33 -0.15 30.02
N GLU A 106 11.81 -0.38 31.24
CA GLU A 106 11.95 -1.72 31.79
C GLU A 106 10.60 -2.36 32.08
N GLU A 107 9.68 -1.65 32.73
CA GLU A 107 8.32 -2.14 32.99
C GLU A 107 7.62 -2.56 31.69
N LEU A 108 7.75 -1.75 30.64
CA LEU A 108 7.15 -2.03 29.34
C LEU A 108 7.73 -3.31 28.70
N LYS A 109 9.06 -3.50 28.81
CA LYS A 109 9.73 -4.72 28.34
C LYS A 109 9.25 -5.96 29.08
N GLU A 110 9.11 -5.87 30.40
CA GLU A 110 8.61 -6.97 31.22
C GLU A 110 7.15 -7.31 30.87
N TYR A 111 6.31 -6.31 30.68
CA TYR A 111 4.91 -6.51 30.30
C TYR A 111 4.79 -7.18 28.93
N ILE A 112 5.56 -6.73 27.93
CA ILE A 112 5.60 -7.37 26.61
C ILE A 112 6.06 -8.84 26.73
N LYS A 113 7.09 -9.11 27.55
CA LYS A 113 7.59 -10.47 27.79
C LYS A 113 6.53 -11.35 28.43
N TYR A 114 5.80 -10.83 29.43
CA TYR A 114 4.69 -11.52 30.08
C TYR A 114 3.59 -11.87 29.08
N LEU A 115 3.14 -10.91 28.27
CA LEU A 115 2.10 -11.13 27.28
C LEU A 115 2.51 -12.19 26.25
N LYS A 116 3.76 -12.13 25.75
CA LYS A 116 4.30 -13.14 24.83
C LYS A 116 4.30 -14.53 25.43
N HIS A 117 4.60 -14.66 26.72
CA HIS A 117 4.58 -15.95 27.40
C HIS A 117 3.15 -16.45 27.65
N LYS A 118 2.26 -15.58 28.13
CA LYS A 118 0.86 -15.90 28.46
C LYS A 118 0.05 -16.37 27.25
N TYR A 119 0.29 -15.78 26.09
CA TYR A 119 -0.47 -16.07 24.86
C TYR A 119 0.32 -16.91 23.86
N LYS A 120 1.47 -17.46 24.25
CA LYS A 120 2.14 -18.48 23.43
C LYS A 120 1.22 -19.69 23.37
N LYS A 121 0.51 -19.87 22.25
CA LYS A 121 -0.17 -21.13 21.96
C LYS A 121 0.90 -22.22 21.82
N ASP A 122 0.68 -23.34 22.51
CA ASP A 122 1.50 -24.56 22.38
C ASP A 122 1.47 -25.12 20.95
#